data_AF-A0A7C2WSS8-F1
#
_entry.id   AF-A0A7C2WSS8-F1
#
_cell.length_a   1.000
_cell.length_b   1.000
_cell.length_c   1.000
_cell.angle_alpha   90.00
_cell.angle_beta   90.00
_cell.angle_gamma   90.00
#
_symmetry.space_group_name_H-M   'P 1'
#
loop_
_entity.id
_entity.type
_entity.pdbx_description
1 polymer ?
#
loop_
_entity_poly.entity_id
_entity_poly.type
_entity_poly.pdbx_seq_one_letter_code
_entity_poly.pdbx_strand_id
1 'polypeptide(L)' 'MPSFFHTWLPFIYLYVVGGICFFVGVLIITKSGALNFKIKRHKKWFYVILGGYFYFVFLHAFLIIAALYL' A
#
# COMPACT_ATOMS: atom_id res chain seq x y z
N MET A 1 18.85 -13.58 -14.91
CA MET A 1 17.68 -12.78 -14.50
C MET A 1 16.78 -13.64 -13.62
N PRO A 2 16.42 -13.20 -12.41
CA PRO A 2 15.46 -13.94 -11.59
C PRO A 2 14.11 -14.04 -12.31
N SER A 3 13.46 -15.19 -12.19
CA SER A 3 12.18 -15.43 -12.89
C SER A 3 11.08 -14.53 -12.34
N PHE A 4 10.04 -14.29 -13.14
CA PHE A 4 8.84 -13.55 -12.73
C PHE A 4 8.25 -14.07 -11.41
N PHE A 5 8.28 -15.39 -11.22
CA PHE A 5 7.77 -16.07 -10.02
C PHE A 5 8.55 -15.72 -8.74
N HIS A 6 9.80 -15.29 -8.85
CA HIS A 6 10.64 -14.91 -7.71
C HIS A 6 10.72 -13.40 -7.46
N THR A 7 10.20 -12.57 -8.37
CA THR A 7 10.28 -11.09 -8.26
C THR A 7 8.91 -10.45 -8.21
N TRP A 8 8.14 -10.58 -9.29
CA TRP A 8 6.87 -9.89 -9.48
C TRP A 8 5.70 -10.63 -8.83
N LEU A 9 5.68 -11.97 -8.87
CA LEU A 9 4.58 -12.72 -8.25
C LEU A 9 4.47 -12.47 -6.73
N PRO A 10 5.56 -12.51 -5.94
CA PRO A 10 5.49 -12.21 -4.51
C PRO A 10 5.12 -10.75 -4.24
N PHE A 11 5.60 -9.82 -5.06
CA PHE A 11 5.23 -8.40 -5.01
C PHE A 11 3.72 -8.21 -5.22
N ILE A 12 3.16 -8.80 -6.28
CA ILE A 12 1.72 -8.74 -6.58
C ILE A 12 0.93 -9.39 -5.43
N TYR A 13 1.36 -10.55 -4.94
CA TYR A 13 0.70 -11.21 -3.82
C TYR A 13 0.64 -10.31 -2.58
N LEU A 14 1.76 -9.70 -2.19
CA LEU A 14 1.84 -8.84 -1.02
C LEU A 14 0.91 -7.62 -1.14
N TYR A 15 0.91 -6.92 -2.27
CA TYR A 15 0.15 -5.68 -2.44
C TYR A 15 -1.28 -5.89 -2.96
N VAL A 16 -1.64 -7.06 -3.48
CA VAL A 16 -3.03 -7.39 -3.78
C VAL A 16 -3.69 -8.00 -2.54
N VAL A 17 -3.15 -9.10 -2.02
CA VAL A 17 -3.74 -9.82 -0.87
C VAL A 17 -3.57 -9.00 0.42
N GLY A 18 -2.36 -8.53 0.71
CA GLY A 18 -2.12 -7.65 1.85
C GLY A 18 -2.80 -6.29 1.68
N GLY A 19 -2.91 -5.80 0.44
CA GLY A 19 -3.68 -4.61 0.10
C GLY A 19 -5.15 -4.71 0.49
N ILE A 20 -5.80 -5.85 0.20
CA ILE A 20 -7.19 -6.10 0.61
C ILE A 20 -7.32 -5.97 2.13
N CYS A 21 -6.45 -6.63 2.90
CA CYS A 21 -6.47 -6.51 4.37
C CYS A 21 -6.28 -5.07 4.83
N PHE A 22 -5.34 -4.33 4.21
CA PHE A 22 -5.10 -2.93 4.53
C PHE A 22 -6.32 -2.05 4.26
N PHE A 23 -6.92 -2.15 3.07
CA PHE A 23 -8.11 -1.36 2.71
C PHE A 23 -9.32 -1.72 3.56
N VAL A 24 -9.52 -2.99 3.92
CA VAL A 24 -10.55 -3.39 4.89
C VAL A 24 -10.31 -2.70 6.24
N GLY A 25 -9.06 -2.68 6.74
CA GLY A 25 -8.71 -1.92 7.94
C GLY A 25 -9.04 -0.43 7.83
N VAL A 26 -8.70 0.20 6.69
CA VAL A 26 -9.04 1.61 6.41
C VAL A 26 -10.56 1.84 6.41
N LEU A 27 -11.33 0.92 5.83
CA LEU A 27 -12.79 0.99 5.86
C LEU A 27 -13.33 0.88 7.30
N ILE A 28 -12.80 -0.02 8.11
CA ILE A 28 -13.21 -0.21 9.51
C ILE A 28 -12.92 1.05 10.34
N ILE A 29 -11.71 1.61 10.29
CA ILE A 29 -11.37 2.83 11.06
C ILE A 29 -12.19 4.04 10.61
N THR A 30 -12.59 4.08 9.34
CA THR A 30 -13.46 5.12 8.79
C THR A 30 -14.90 4.96 9.31
N LYS A 31 -15.43 3.73 9.26
CA LYS A 31 -16.82 3.42 9.67
C LYS A 31 -17.02 3.51 11.18
N SER A 32 -16.01 3.15 11.97
CA SER A 32 -16.02 3.27 13.44
C SER A 32 -15.88 4.71 13.95
N GLY A 33 -15.62 5.68 13.06
CA GLY A 33 -15.44 7.08 13.45
C GLY A 33 -14.06 7.43 14.02
N ALA A 34 -13.16 6.45 14.16
CA ALA A 34 -11.76 6.69 14.51
C ALA A 34 -11.09 7.65 13.50
N LEU A 35 -11.46 7.51 12.23
CA LEU A 35 -11.09 8.44 11.17
C LEU A 35 -12.33 9.18 10.64
N ASN A 36 -12.60 10.35 11.22
CA ASN A 36 -13.75 11.17 10.89
C ASN A 36 -13.42 12.25 9.84
N PHE A 37 -13.95 12.12 8.63
CA PHE A 37 -13.73 13.08 7.54
C PHE A 37 -14.24 14.50 7.79
N LYS A 38 -15.12 14.71 8.79
CA LYS A 38 -15.53 16.07 9.22
C LYS A 38 -14.37 16.84 9.87
N ILE A 39 -13.38 16.13 10.42
CA ILE A 39 -12.21 16.73 11.07
C ILE A 39 -11.08 16.86 10.04
N LYS A 40 -10.66 18.10 9.75
CA LYS A 40 -9.58 18.41 8.78
C LYS A 40 -8.30 17.60 9.04
N ARG A 41 -7.90 17.42 10.30
CA ARG A 41 -6.73 16.62 10.69
C ARG A 41 -6.87 15.14 10.35
N HIS A 42 -8.04 14.55 10.56
CA HIS A 42 -8.28 13.12 10.26
C HIS A 42 -8.32 12.90 8.75
N LYS A 43 -8.86 13.85 7.98
CA LYS A 43 -8.77 13.84 6.52
C LYS A 43 -7.32 13.85 6.03
N LYS A 44 -6.42 14.64 6.65
CA LYS A 44 -4.98 14.58 6.35
C LYS A 44 -4.41 13.19 6.64
N TRP A 45 -4.73 12.60 7.81
CA TRP A 45 -4.28 11.26 8.16
C TRP A 45 -4.78 10.17 7.20
N PHE A 46 -6.00 10.28 6.67
CA PHE A 46 -6.49 9.37 5.63
C PHE A 46 -5.57 9.36 4.41
N TYR A 47 -5.22 10.54 3.90
CA TYR A 47 -4.32 10.66 2.76
C TYR A 47 -2.90 10.22 3.08
N VAL A 48 -2.42 10.42 4.32
CA VAL A 48 -1.11 9.91 4.75
C VAL A 48 -1.10 8.38 4.79
N ILE A 49 -2.17 7.74 5.28
CA ILE A 49 -2.30 6.28 5.33
C ILE A 49 -2.34 5.70 3.91
N LEU A 50 -3.22 6.22 3.04
CA LEU A 50 -3.28 5.81 1.64
C LEU A 50 -1.98 6.09 0.89
N GLY A 51 -1.42 7.30 1.08
CA GLY A 51 -0.17 7.72 0.46
C GLY A 51 1.01 6.85 0.89
N GLY A 52 1.10 6.46 2.16
CA GLY A 52 2.12 5.56 2.67
C GLY A 52 2.05 4.18 2.02
N TYR A 53 0.85 3.63 1.84
CA TYR A 53 0.65 2.38 1.12
C TYR A 53 1.21 2.44 -0.31
N PHE A 54 0.78 3.43 -1.09
CA PHE A 54 1.24 3.59 -2.47
C PHE A 54 2.73 3.92 -2.55
N TYR A 55 3.26 4.72 -1.61
CA TYR A 55 4.68 5.01 -1.52
C TYR A 55 5.50 3.72 -1.41
N PHE A 56 5.11 2.78 -0.54
CA PHE A 56 5.79 1.49 -0.43
C PHE A 56 5.63 0.62 -1.68
N VAL A 57 4.46 0.61 -2.32
CA VAL A 57 4.26 -0.09 -3.61
C VAL A 57 5.25 0.41 -4.65
N PHE A 58 5.35 1.74 -4.83
CA PHE A 58 6.24 2.35 -5.82
C PHE A 58 7.71 2.19 -5.46
N LEU A 59 8.09 2.40 -4.20
CA LEU A 59 9.46 2.23 -3.73
C LEU A 59 9.93 0.79 -3.96
N HIS A 60 9.10 -0.19 -3.60
CA HIS A 60 9.45 -1.59 -3.75
C HIS A 60 9.51 -2.00 -5.24
N ALA A 61 8.56 -1.55 -6.07
CA ALA A 61 8.64 -1.77 -7.52
C ALA A 61 9.90 -1.13 -8.13
N PHE A 62 10.26 0.09 -7.72
CA PHE A 62 11.47 0.76 -8.14
C PHE A 62 12.72 -0.04 -7.77
N LEU A 63 12.79 -0.58 -6.55
CA LEU A 63 13.90 -1.43 -6.11
C LEU A 63 13.98 -2.75 -6.88
N ILE A 64 12.85 -3.36 -7.24
CA ILE A 64 12.83 -4.56 -8.11
C ILE A 64 13.42 -4.22 -9.48
N ILE A 65 13.01 -3.12 -10.08
CA ILE A 65 13.53 -2.66 -11.37
C ILE A 65 15.02 -2.35 -11.26
N ALA A 66 15.44 -1.61 -10.24
CA ALA A 66 16.85 -1.33 -10.00
C ALA A 66 17.67 -2.62 -9.89
N ALA A 67 17.20 -3.61 -9.12
CA ALA A 67 17.90 -4.89 -8.98
C ALA A 67 17.92 -5.75 -10.25
N LEU A 68 16.99 -5.54 -11.19
CA LEU A 68 16.91 -6.30 -12.44
C LEU A 68 17.78 -5.71 -13.56
N TYR A 69 18.02 -4.40 -13.54
CA TYR A 69 18.58 -3.66 -14.68
C TYR A 69 19.80 -2.78 -14.34
N LEU A 70 20.09 -2.56 -13.06
CA LEU A 70 21.28 -1.84 -12.58
C LEU A 70 22.27 -2.86 -11.98
#